data_AF-A0A1F5KBN1-F1
#
_entry.id   AF-A0A1F5KBN1-F1
#
_cell.length_a   1.000
_cell.length_b   1.000
_cell.length_c   1.000
_cell.angle_alpha   90.00
_cell.angle_beta   90.00
_cell.angle_gamma   90.00
#
_symmetry.space_group_name_H-M   'P 1'
#
loop_
_entity.id
_entity.type
_entity.pdbx_description
1 polymer ?
#
loop_
_entity_poly.entity_id
_entity_poly.type
_entity_poly.pdbx_seq_one_letter_code
_entity_poly.pdbx_strand_id
1 'polypeptide(L)'
;MQKLFYYLRIYGFFRFIWYLLKEVEYFFRGVLQNSYTPFGEDLIIDKLLGKKKRGFYVDIGAYDPIRFSNTKRFYQRGWSGINIEPNPNRISLFNKLRPRDINLNIGVANRNGALNYFRFEPESLSTFSKKVASTYQRYGYKLIETNKIEVNKLGEILEKYTSPNSKSIDFFSIDTEGFDTEVLRSNNWERFRPRVICIEAPSTKDPNYDNSERQLPHSTEKLLTELGYKKAVRTIPNLIFKLK
;
A
#
# COMPACT_ATOMS: atom_id res chain seq x y z
N MET A 1 14.39 -22.84 -3.21
CA MET A 1 14.85 -23.25 -4.56
C MET A 1 13.75 -23.25 -5.62
N GLN A 2 12.55 -23.81 -5.37
CA GLN A 2 11.45 -23.84 -6.37
C GLN A 2 11.04 -22.46 -6.94
N LYS A 3 10.94 -21.41 -6.10
CA LYS A 3 10.71 -20.04 -6.59
C LYS A 3 11.82 -19.55 -7.54
N LEU A 4 13.09 -19.81 -7.22
CA LEU A 4 14.23 -19.34 -8.02
C LEU A 4 14.22 -19.94 -9.44
N PHE A 5 13.97 -21.26 -9.53
CA PHE A 5 13.84 -21.95 -10.82
C PHE A 5 12.61 -21.51 -11.61
N TYR A 6 11.51 -21.17 -10.92
CA TYR A 6 10.31 -20.58 -11.53
C TYR A 6 10.63 -19.21 -12.18
N TYR A 7 11.33 -18.32 -11.47
CA TYR A 7 11.74 -17.02 -12.01
C TYR A 7 12.74 -17.18 -13.18
N LEU A 8 13.72 -18.09 -13.07
CA LEU A 8 14.64 -18.35 -14.18
C LEU A 8 13.90 -18.83 -15.45
N ARG A 9 12.90 -19.71 -15.27
CA ARG A 9 12.10 -20.26 -16.37
C ARG A 9 11.19 -19.20 -17.03
N ILE A 10 10.63 -18.29 -16.26
CA ILE A 10 9.70 -17.25 -16.78
C ILE A 10 10.44 -16.08 -17.41
N TYR A 11 11.49 -15.61 -16.75
CA TYR A 11 12.13 -14.35 -17.13
C TYR A 11 13.33 -14.56 -18.07
N GLY A 12 13.88 -15.77 -18.15
CA GLY A 12 15.12 -16.06 -18.85
C GLY A 12 16.35 -15.60 -18.06
N PHE A 13 17.55 -16.04 -18.48
CA PHE A 13 18.79 -15.87 -17.70
C PHE A 13 19.10 -14.41 -17.33
N PHE A 14 19.06 -13.49 -18.29
CA PHE A 14 19.45 -12.09 -18.04
C PHE A 14 18.49 -11.36 -17.09
N ARG A 15 17.18 -11.51 -17.28
CA ARG A 15 16.19 -10.91 -16.37
C ARG A 15 16.19 -11.59 -15.01
N PHE A 16 16.52 -12.89 -14.94
CA PHE A 16 16.72 -13.59 -13.68
C PHE A 16 17.93 -13.03 -12.89
N ILE A 17 19.07 -12.81 -13.54
CA ILE A 17 20.22 -12.16 -12.91
C ILE A 17 19.87 -10.76 -12.43
N TRP A 18 19.17 -9.97 -13.25
CA TRP A 18 18.69 -8.65 -12.84
C TRP A 18 17.75 -8.70 -11.62
N TYR A 19 16.80 -9.65 -11.61
CA TYR A 19 15.92 -9.90 -10.46
C TYR A 19 16.72 -10.26 -9.21
N LEU A 20 17.73 -11.14 -9.32
CA LEU A 20 18.58 -11.52 -8.20
C LEU A 20 19.35 -10.32 -7.64
N LEU A 21 19.93 -9.49 -8.51
CA LEU A 21 20.59 -8.25 -8.10
C LEU A 21 19.62 -7.32 -7.35
N LYS A 22 18.35 -7.25 -7.76
CA LYS A 22 17.32 -6.48 -7.06
C LYS A 22 16.94 -7.05 -5.69
N GLU A 23 16.85 -8.37 -5.55
CA GLU A 23 16.64 -9.01 -4.24
C GLU A 23 17.84 -8.78 -3.31
N VAL A 24 19.07 -8.81 -3.84
CA VAL A 24 20.29 -8.50 -3.08
C VAL A 24 20.31 -7.03 -2.65
N GLU A 25 20.00 -6.09 -3.55
CA GLU A 25 19.88 -4.67 -3.24
C GLU A 25 18.84 -4.42 -2.15
N TYR A 26 17.67 -5.05 -2.27
CA TYR A 26 16.61 -4.98 -1.28
C TYR A 26 17.05 -5.53 0.09
N PHE A 27 17.74 -6.67 0.10
CA PHE A 27 18.30 -7.24 1.33
C PHE A 27 19.28 -6.27 2.00
N PHE A 28 20.23 -5.71 1.25
CA PHE A 28 21.18 -4.74 1.81
C PHE A 28 20.50 -3.46 2.30
N ARG A 29 19.44 -2.96 1.64
CA ARG A 29 18.64 -1.84 2.16
C ARG A 29 17.98 -2.18 3.50
N GLY A 30 17.44 -3.40 3.63
CA GLY A 30 16.89 -3.90 4.88
C GLY A 30 17.92 -3.92 6.00
N VAL A 31 19.11 -4.48 5.75
CA VAL A 31 20.17 -4.62 6.76
C VAL A 31 20.82 -3.27 7.10
N LEU A 32 21.20 -2.49 6.10
CA LEU A 32 22.04 -1.30 6.28
C LEU A 32 21.21 -0.04 6.59
N GLN A 33 19.99 0.06 6.06
CA GLN A 33 19.18 1.27 6.16
C GLN A 33 17.92 1.07 6.98
N ASN A 34 17.61 -0.17 7.41
CA ASN A 34 16.36 -0.55 8.06
C ASN A 34 15.14 -0.10 7.21
N SER A 35 15.19 -0.40 5.91
CA SER A 35 14.16 -0.08 4.93
C SER A 35 13.49 -1.33 4.39
N TYR A 36 12.17 -1.27 4.22
CA TYR A 36 11.32 -2.40 3.86
C TYR A 36 10.57 -2.18 2.56
N THR A 37 10.89 -1.12 1.83
CA THR A 37 10.27 -0.78 0.54
C THR A 37 11.30 -0.88 -0.59
N PRO A 38 10.89 -1.17 -1.83
CA PRO A 38 11.84 -1.30 -2.93
C PRO A 38 12.57 0.00 -3.28
N PHE A 39 11.91 1.15 -3.09
CA PHE A 39 12.43 2.45 -3.53
C PHE A 39 12.68 3.43 -2.38
N GLY A 40 12.69 2.96 -1.13
CA GLY A 40 13.03 3.77 0.04
C GLY A 40 11.96 4.79 0.44
N GLU A 41 10.70 4.58 0.05
CA GLU A 41 9.54 5.34 0.50
C GLU A 41 9.53 5.53 2.02
N ASP A 42 9.75 4.45 2.78
CA ASP A 42 9.73 4.50 4.24
C ASP A 42 10.80 5.44 4.83
N LEU A 43 11.98 5.54 4.22
CA LEU A 43 13.03 6.49 4.58
C LEU A 43 12.62 7.94 4.27
N ILE A 44 11.97 8.16 3.12
CA ILE A 44 11.49 9.48 2.69
C ILE A 44 10.39 9.95 3.65
N ILE A 45 9.40 9.11 3.92
CA ILE A 45 8.29 9.38 4.84
C ILE A 45 8.84 9.69 6.23
N ASP A 46 9.78 8.89 6.72
CA ASP A 46 10.42 9.08 8.03
C ASP A 46 11.13 10.44 8.13
N LYS A 47 11.82 10.86 7.07
CA LYS A 47 12.42 12.20 6.99
C LYS A 47 11.35 13.30 6.98
N LEU A 48 10.27 13.14 6.21
CA LEU A 48 9.19 14.13 6.12
C LEU A 48 8.44 14.32 7.45
N LEU A 49 8.33 13.24 8.24
CA LEU A 49 7.77 13.21 9.59
C LEU A 49 8.75 13.69 10.67
N GLY A 50 9.98 14.09 10.30
CA GLY A 50 10.98 14.60 11.24
C GLY A 50 11.62 13.53 12.11
N LYS A 51 11.70 12.28 11.63
CA LYS A 51 12.30 11.14 12.35
C LYS A 51 11.73 10.92 13.75
N LYS A 52 10.42 11.13 13.89
CA LYS A 52 9.69 10.96 15.14
C LYS A 52 9.95 9.58 15.79
N LYS A 53 10.10 9.58 17.13
CA LYS A 53 10.33 8.36 17.92
C LYS A 53 9.10 7.46 17.98
N ARG A 54 7.91 8.05 18.11
CA ARG A 54 6.61 7.36 18.13
C ARG A 54 5.61 8.14 17.29
N GLY A 55 4.60 7.43 16.81
CA GLY A 55 3.51 8.00 16.02
C GLY A 55 2.48 6.94 15.66
N PHE A 56 1.54 7.31 14.79
CA PHE A 56 0.44 6.44 14.37
C PHE A 56 0.28 6.45 12.86
N TYR A 57 0.23 5.27 12.24
CA TYR A 57 -0.01 5.12 10.80
C TYR A 57 -1.31 4.36 10.52
N VAL A 58 -1.79 4.51 9.30
CA VAL A 58 -2.84 3.66 8.74
C VAL A 58 -2.33 3.16 7.38
N ASP A 59 -2.30 1.84 7.23
CA ASP A 59 -1.83 1.14 6.03
C ASP A 59 -3.04 0.53 5.33
N ILE A 60 -3.46 1.10 4.21
CA ILE A 60 -4.63 0.71 3.43
C ILE A 60 -4.16 -0.05 2.20
N GLY A 61 -4.52 -1.34 2.12
CA GLY A 61 -3.92 -2.26 1.16
C GLY A 61 -2.53 -2.70 1.60
N ALA A 62 -2.41 -3.09 2.87
CA ALA A 62 -1.12 -3.26 3.53
C ALA A 62 -0.27 -4.43 2.96
N TYR A 63 -0.89 -5.38 2.26
CA TYR A 63 -0.31 -6.53 1.55
C TYR A 63 0.55 -7.48 2.39
N ASP A 64 1.70 -7.05 2.89
CA ASP A 64 2.65 -7.89 3.64
C ASP A 64 3.22 -7.15 4.86
N PRO A 65 3.27 -7.79 6.05
CA PRO A 65 3.69 -7.14 7.29
C PRO A 65 5.20 -6.85 7.38
N ILE A 66 5.99 -7.29 6.41
CA ILE A 66 7.45 -7.12 6.38
C ILE A 66 7.92 -6.63 5.02
N ARG A 67 7.65 -7.36 3.94
CA ARG A 67 8.18 -7.05 2.62
C ARG A 67 7.32 -6.01 1.93
N PHE A 68 7.97 -5.06 1.24
CA PHE A 68 7.26 -3.99 0.53
C PHE A 68 6.38 -3.11 1.43
N SER A 69 6.66 -3.12 2.74
CA SER A 69 5.83 -2.46 3.73
C SER A 69 6.34 -1.04 3.98
N ASN A 70 5.52 -0.05 3.67
CA ASN A 70 5.80 1.35 4.00
C ASN A 70 5.82 1.61 5.51
N THR A 71 5.21 0.73 6.31
CA THR A 71 5.00 0.92 7.75
C THR A 71 5.91 0.04 8.63
N LYS A 72 6.63 -0.93 8.07
CA LYS A 72 7.45 -1.87 8.85
C LYS A 72 8.53 -1.17 9.67
N ARG A 73 9.25 -0.24 9.07
CA ARG A 73 10.29 0.58 9.71
C ARG A 73 9.77 1.30 10.96
N PHE A 74 8.58 1.91 10.86
CA PHE A 74 7.98 2.69 11.94
C PHE A 74 7.58 1.80 13.11
N TYR A 75 6.94 0.67 12.83
CA TYR A 75 6.58 -0.30 13.85
C TYR A 75 7.78 -0.85 14.61
N GLN A 76 8.90 -1.15 13.93
CA GLN A 76 10.11 -1.60 14.62
C GLN A 76 10.65 -0.55 15.59
N ARG A 77 10.46 0.73 15.27
CA ARG A 77 10.76 1.85 16.16
C ARG A 77 9.74 2.01 17.30
N GLY A 78 8.74 1.15 17.40
CA GLY A 78 7.71 1.18 18.45
C GLY A 78 6.49 2.03 18.11
N TRP A 79 6.29 2.37 16.83
CA TRP A 79 4.99 2.87 16.38
C TRP A 79 3.96 1.73 16.40
N SER A 80 2.70 2.13 16.36
CA SER A 80 1.54 1.25 16.24
C SER A 80 0.53 1.92 15.31
N GLY A 81 -0.26 1.14 14.58
CA GLY A 81 -1.23 1.69 13.64
C GLY A 81 -2.39 0.75 13.35
N ILE A 82 -3.08 1.04 12.26
CA ILE A 82 -4.11 0.17 11.69
C ILE A 82 -3.59 -0.37 10.36
N ASN A 83 -3.64 -1.69 10.16
CA ASN A 83 -3.41 -2.32 8.87
C ASN A 83 -4.75 -2.84 8.34
N ILE A 84 -5.11 -2.44 7.12
CA ILE A 84 -6.34 -2.85 6.45
C ILE A 84 -5.95 -3.67 5.22
N GLU A 85 -6.28 -4.96 5.23
CA GLU A 85 -5.88 -5.90 4.20
C GLU A 85 -7.03 -6.88 3.87
N PRO A 86 -7.60 -6.81 2.65
CA PRO A 86 -8.71 -7.68 2.24
C PRO A 86 -8.36 -9.16 2.17
N ASN A 87 -7.10 -9.52 1.90
CA ASN A 87 -6.69 -10.90 1.73
C ASN A 87 -6.58 -11.63 3.10
N PRO A 88 -7.43 -12.65 3.37
CA PRO A 88 -7.43 -13.36 4.65
C PRO A 88 -6.11 -14.12 4.91
N ASN A 89 -5.39 -14.52 3.87
CA ASN A 89 -4.09 -15.17 4.03
C ASN A 89 -3.04 -14.19 4.57
N ARG A 90 -3.15 -12.92 4.18
CA ARG A 90 -2.21 -11.87 4.59
C ARG A 90 -2.51 -11.34 5.98
N ILE A 91 -3.78 -11.14 6.33
CA ILE A 91 -4.13 -10.64 7.66
C ILE A 91 -3.69 -11.58 8.79
N SER A 92 -3.69 -12.90 8.55
CA SER A 92 -3.17 -13.89 9.50
C SER A 92 -1.68 -13.66 9.82
N LEU A 93 -0.89 -13.29 8.80
CA LEU A 93 0.51 -12.91 8.99
C LEU A 93 0.65 -11.60 9.78
N PHE A 94 -0.20 -10.61 9.52
CA PHE A 94 -0.25 -9.38 10.30
C PHE A 94 -0.54 -9.66 11.78
N ASN A 95 -1.54 -10.48 12.10
CA ASN A 95 -1.85 -10.85 13.48
C ASN A 95 -0.66 -11.48 14.21
N LYS A 96 0.14 -12.30 13.52
CA LYS A 96 1.32 -12.94 14.09
C LYS A 96 2.53 -12.00 14.22
N LEU A 97 2.77 -11.15 13.21
CA LEU A 97 4.01 -10.38 13.07
C LEU A 97 3.87 -8.89 13.48
N ARG A 98 2.64 -8.42 13.63
CA ARG A 98 2.25 -7.05 13.95
C ARG A 98 1.24 -6.99 15.12
N PRO A 99 1.46 -7.69 16.25
CA PRO A 99 0.47 -7.75 17.34
C PRO A 99 0.20 -6.42 18.06
N ARG A 100 1.04 -5.39 17.89
CA ARG A 100 0.74 -4.04 18.41
C ARG A 100 -0.21 -3.23 17.53
N ASP A 101 -0.39 -3.66 16.29
CA ASP A 101 -1.28 -2.99 15.34
C ASP A 101 -2.69 -3.56 15.45
N ILE A 102 -3.67 -2.73 15.09
CA ILE A 102 -5.02 -3.18 14.81
C ILE A 102 -5.02 -3.71 13.37
N ASN A 103 -5.28 -5.01 13.19
CA ASN A 103 -5.24 -5.65 11.88
C ASN A 103 -6.67 -6.02 11.45
N LEU A 104 -7.14 -5.44 10.35
CA LEU A 104 -8.52 -5.57 9.86
C LEU A 104 -8.56 -6.31 8.53
N ASN A 105 -9.31 -7.41 8.47
CA ASN A 105 -9.54 -8.17 7.24
C ASN A 105 -10.76 -7.67 6.46
N ILE A 106 -10.68 -6.43 6.00
CA ILE A 106 -11.73 -5.75 5.25
C ILE A 106 -11.11 -4.95 4.11
N GLY A 107 -11.92 -4.49 3.17
CA GLY A 107 -11.55 -3.45 2.22
C GLY A 107 -12.04 -2.07 2.62
N VAL A 108 -11.58 -1.07 1.88
CA VAL A 108 -12.02 0.32 2.04
C VAL A 108 -12.71 0.77 0.76
N ALA A 109 -13.89 1.37 0.89
CA ALA A 109 -14.66 1.89 -0.23
C ALA A 109 -15.48 3.11 0.20
N ASN A 110 -16.01 3.87 -0.75
CA ASN A 110 -16.92 4.99 -0.45
C ASN A 110 -18.35 4.57 -0.01
N ARG A 111 -18.50 3.32 0.44
CA ARG A 111 -19.74 2.74 0.96
C ARG A 111 -19.43 1.57 1.89
N ASN A 112 -20.38 1.27 2.77
CA ASN A 112 -20.37 0.04 3.55
C ASN A 112 -21.02 -1.09 2.75
N GLY A 113 -20.63 -2.34 3.03
CA GLY A 113 -21.25 -3.53 2.46
C GLY A 113 -20.20 -4.57 2.09
N ALA A 114 -20.39 -5.22 0.94
CA ALA A 114 -19.42 -6.17 0.41
C ALA A 114 -19.13 -5.90 -1.07
N LEU A 115 -17.87 -6.04 -1.47
CA LEU A 115 -17.43 -5.97 -2.86
C LEU A 115 -16.77 -7.27 -3.28
N ASN A 116 -16.80 -7.54 -4.59
CA ASN A 116 -16.00 -8.61 -5.17
C ASN A 116 -14.53 -8.20 -5.11
N TYR A 117 -13.73 -8.98 -4.41
CA TYR A 117 -12.28 -8.89 -4.38
C TYR A 117 -11.70 -9.93 -5.32
N PHE A 118 -10.99 -9.48 -6.35
CA PHE A 118 -10.40 -10.33 -7.38
C PHE A 118 -8.98 -10.68 -6.96
N ARG A 119 -8.74 -11.94 -6.58
CA ARG A 119 -7.43 -12.42 -6.11
C ARG A 119 -6.61 -12.95 -7.26
N PHE A 120 -5.41 -12.41 -7.45
CA PHE A 120 -4.51 -12.77 -8.54
C PHE A 120 -3.26 -13.50 -8.06
N GLU A 121 -2.56 -14.12 -9.00
CA GLU A 121 -1.18 -14.57 -8.86
C GLU A 121 -0.29 -13.76 -9.83
N PRO A 122 0.70 -12.97 -9.31
CA PRO A 122 1.05 -12.79 -7.91
C PRO A 122 -0.02 -12.02 -7.09
N GLU A 123 -0.07 -12.31 -5.79
CA GLU A 123 -1.11 -11.77 -4.87
C GLU A 123 -1.11 -10.24 -4.76
N SER A 124 0.02 -9.58 -5.02
CA SER A 124 0.14 -8.12 -5.02
C SER A 124 -0.72 -7.43 -6.08
N LEU A 125 -1.26 -8.16 -7.06
CA LEU A 125 -2.15 -7.62 -8.10
C LEU A 125 -3.64 -7.77 -7.77
N SER A 126 -3.97 -8.13 -6.53
CA SER A 126 -5.35 -8.35 -6.11
C SER A 126 -6.05 -7.02 -5.87
N THR A 127 -7.28 -6.86 -6.37
CA THR A 127 -7.97 -5.56 -6.41
C THR A 127 -9.49 -5.69 -6.24
N PHE A 128 -10.14 -4.60 -5.82
CA PHE A 128 -11.61 -4.44 -5.90
C PHE A 128 -12.06 -3.86 -7.25
N SER A 129 -11.15 -3.30 -8.04
CA SER A 129 -11.49 -2.69 -9.32
C SER A 129 -11.71 -3.75 -10.39
N LYS A 130 -12.96 -3.97 -10.78
CA LYS A 130 -13.31 -4.87 -11.89
C LYS A 130 -12.59 -4.49 -13.19
N LYS A 131 -12.36 -3.19 -13.42
CA LYS A 131 -11.64 -2.68 -14.59
C LYS A 131 -10.17 -3.13 -14.58
N VAL A 132 -9.48 -2.92 -13.46
CA VAL A 132 -8.08 -3.33 -13.28
C VAL A 132 -7.96 -4.86 -13.35
N ALA A 133 -8.85 -5.60 -12.69
CA ALA A 133 -8.90 -7.06 -12.77
C ALA A 133 -9.04 -7.56 -14.23
N SER A 134 -9.93 -6.94 -15.01
CA SER A 134 -10.11 -7.29 -16.42
C SER A 134 -8.85 -7.01 -17.25
N THR A 135 -8.14 -5.91 -16.95
CA THR A 135 -6.83 -5.59 -17.56
C THR A 135 -5.78 -6.64 -17.22
N TYR A 136 -5.68 -7.07 -15.97
CA TYR A 136 -4.75 -8.13 -15.58
C TYR A 136 -5.02 -9.47 -16.26
N GLN A 137 -6.28 -9.86 -16.38
CA GLN A 137 -6.62 -11.06 -17.14
C GLN A 137 -6.22 -10.95 -18.62
N ARG A 138 -6.39 -9.76 -19.24
CA ARG A 138 -5.92 -9.52 -20.62
C ARG A 138 -4.41 -9.61 -20.76
N TYR A 139 -3.65 -9.19 -19.74
CA TYR A 139 -2.19 -9.36 -19.70
C TYR A 139 -1.73 -10.78 -19.33
N GLY A 140 -2.66 -11.70 -19.11
CA GLY A 140 -2.37 -13.11 -18.84
C GLY A 140 -2.08 -13.43 -17.38
N TYR A 141 -2.32 -12.50 -16.44
CA TYR A 141 -2.25 -12.82 -15.02
C TYR A 141 -3.37 -13.77 -14.62
N LYS A 142 -3.03 -14.72 -13.75
CA LYS A 142 -3.95 -15.76 -13.31
C LYS A 142 -4.85 -15.22 -12.20
N LEU A 143 -6.15 -15.15 -12.48
CA LEU A 143 -7.18 -14.98 -11.46
C LEU A 143 -7.32 -16.28 -10.68
N ILE A 144 -7.01 -16.25 -9.39
CA ILE A 144 -7.11 -17.41 -8.49
C ILE A 144 -8.56 -17.62 -8.06
N GLU A 145 -9.20 -16.56 -7.57
CA GLU A 145 -10.58 -16.61 -7.11
C GLU A 145 -11.19 -15.21 -7.03
N THR A 146 -12.51 -15.15 -6.85
CA THR A 146 -13.24 -13.92 -6.54
C THR A 146 -14.10 -14.16 -5.32
N ASN A 147 -13.83 -13.45 -4.24
CA ASN A 147 -14.59 -13.57 -2.99
C ASN A 147 -15.29 -12.25 -2.69
N LYS A 148 -16.45 -12.30 -2.03
CA LYS A 148 -17.06 -11.10 -1.46
C LYS A 148 -16.37 -10.79 -0.14
N ILE A 149 -15.75 -9.61 -0.05
CA ILE A 149 -15.08 -9.12 1.16
C ILE A 149 -15.87 -7.91 1.67
N GLU A 150 -16.01 -7.82 2.99
CA GLU A 150 -16.59 -6.65 3.66
C GLU A 150 -15.79 -5.41 3.32
N VAL A 151 -16.48 -4.30 3.05
CA VAL A 151 -15.87 -2.99 2.86
C VAL A 151 -16.56 -1.96 3.72
N ASN A 152 -15.78 -1.00 4.22
CA ASN A 152 -16.29 0.13 4.99
C ASN A 152 -15.66 1.44 4.51
N LYS A 153 -16.31 2.56 4.85
CA LYS A 153 -15.72 3.89 4.65
C LYS A 153 -14.52 4.10 5.57
N LEU A 154 -13.44 4.69 5.04
CA LEU A 154 -12.24 4.95 5.83
C LEU A 154 -12.54 5.81 7.06
N GLY A 155 -13.36 6.85 6.90
CA GLY A 155 -13.76 7.71 8.02
C GLY A 155 -14.34 6.89 9.18
N GLU A 156 -15.32 6.02 8.92
CA GLU A 156 -15.98 5.20 9.94
C GLU A 156 -15.02 4.20 10.61
N ILE A 157 -14.11 3.60 9.84
CA ILE A 157 -13.05 2.74 10.39
C ILE A 157 -12.21 3.55 11.37
N LEU A 158 -11.76 4.75 10.97
CA LEU A 158 -10.95 5.60 11.83
C LEU A 158 -11.72 6.07 13.06
N GLU A 159 -13.00 6.43 12.95
CA GLU A 159 -13.82 6.79 14.11
C GLU A 159 -13.95 5.65 15.12
N LYS A 160 -14.09 4.41 14.63
CA LYS A 160 -14.22 3.22 15.46
C LYS A 160 -12.92 2.85 16.17
N TYR A 161 -11.80 2.94 15.47
CA TYR A 161 -10.51 2.40 15.96
C TYR A 161 -9.53 3.46 16.44
N THR A 162 -9.83 4.74 16.25
CA THR A 162 -9.07 5.84 16.85
C THR A 162 -9.92 6.49 17.94
N SER A 163 -9.46 6.43 19.19
CA SER A 163 -10.16 7.07 20.31
C SER A 163 -10.26 8.59 20.12
N PRO A 164 -11.26 9.29 20.69
CA PRO A 164 -11.35 10.76 20.64
C PRO A 164 -10.11 11.47 21.21
N ASN A 165 -9.44 10.83 22.18
CA ASN A 165 -8.17 11.28 22.79
C ASN A 165 -6.93 10.66 22.10
N SER A 166 -7.11 9.96 20.98
CA SER A 166 -6.06 9.20 20.31
C SER A 166 -5.10 10.11 19.54
N LYS A 167 -3.89 9.59 19.40
CA LYS A 167 -2.76 10.14 18.66
C LYS A 167 -3.23 10.70 17.32
N SER A 168 -2.81 11.93 17.01
CA SER A 168 -2.96 12.45 15.65
C SER A 168 -2.34 11.46 14.66
N ILE A 169 -3.08 11.18 13.59
CA ILE A 169 -2.60 10.30 12.53
C ILE A 169 -1.40 10.99 11.89
N ASP A 170 -0.27 10.30 11.81
CA ASP A 170 0.95 10.85 11.22
C ASP A 170 1.05 10.50 9.74
N PHE A 171 0.65 9.28 9.37
CA PHE A 171 0.97 8.71 8.07
C PHE A 171 -0.16 7.83 7.51
N PHE A 172 -0.57 8.08 6.27
CA PHE A 172 -1.35 7.12 5.47
C PHE A 172 -0.48 6.51 4.38
N SER A 173 -0.47 5.18 4.30
CA SER A 173 -0.02 4.39 3.15
C SER A 173 -1.28 3.90 2.43
N ILE A 174 -1.41 4.20 1.14
CA ILE A 174 -2.57 3.81 0.32
C ILE A 174 -2.05 3.14 -0.93
N ASP A 175 -2.24 1.83 -1.02
CA ASP A 175 -1.90 1.02 -2.19
C ASP A 175 -2.98 -0.03 -2.39
N THR A 176 -4.02 0.34 -3.16
CA THR A 176 -5.22 -0.48 -3.34
C THR A 176 -5.43 -0.94 -4.78
N GLU A 177 -4.35 -0.91 -5.56
CA GLU A 177 -4.30 -1.47 -6.91
C GLU A 177 -5.43 -0.88 -7.78
N GLY A 178 -5.47 0.45 -7.84
CA GLY A 178 -6.42 1.25 -8.62
C GLY A 178 -7.74 1.59 -7.94
N PHE A 179 -7.85 1.41 -6.61
CA PHE A 179 -9.02 1.80 -5.82
C PHE A 179 -8.77 3.02 -4.91
N ASP A 180 -7.63 3.69 -5.09
CA ASP A 180 -7.06 4.64 -4.13
C ASP A 180 -7.88 5.93 -4.01
N THR A 181 -8.52 6.31 -5.12
CA THR A 181 -9.41 7.49 -5.14
C THR A 181 -10.68 7.23 -4.34
N GLU A 182 -11.21 6.01 -4.37
CA GLU A 182 -12.37 5.62 -3.57
C GLU A 182 -12.03 5.62 -2.08
N VAL A 183 -10.82 5.15 -1.72
CA VAL A 183 -10.29 5.25 -0.35
C VAL A 183 -10.28 6.70 0.12
N LEU A 184 -9.67 7.60 -0.65
CA LEU A 184 -9.56 9.02 -0.28
C LEU A 184 -10.93 9.69 -0.13
N ARG A 185 -11.89 9.39 -1.03
CA ARG A 185 -13.25 9.95 -0.97
C ARG A 185 -14.05 9.46 0.24
N SER A 186 -13.70 8.31 0.80
CA SER A 186 -14.39 7.71 1.95
C SER A 186 -13.92 8.23 3.31
N ASN A 187 -12.90 9.09 3.35
CA ASN A 187 -12.35 9.64 4.59
C ASN A 187 -13.09 10.89 5.07
N ASN A 188 -13.12 11.11 6.39
CA ASN A 188 -13.53 12.39 6.98
C ASN A 188 -12.29 13.30 7.09
N TRP A 189 -12.12 14.19 6.11
CA TRP A 189 -10.96 15.09 6.01
C TRP A 189 -10.98 16.30 6.95
N GLU A 190 -12.09 16.55 7.65
CA GLU A 190 -12.13 17.55 8.72
C GLU A 190 -11.51 16.99 10.00
N ARG A 191 -11.63 15.67 10.21
CA ARG A 191 -11.18 14.98 11.42
C ARG A 191 -9.85 14.24 11.27
N PHE A 192 -9.69 13.47 10.20
CA PHE A 192 -8.56 12.56 10.01
C PHE A 192 -7.61 13.04 8.93
N ARG A 193 -6.65 13.86 9.35
CA ARG A 193 -5.69 14.53 8.47
C ARG A 193 -4.27 14.08 8.79
N PRO A 194 -3.75 13.02 8.14
CA PRO A 194 -2.36 12.60 8.33
C PRO A 194 -1.39 13.70 7.92
N ARG A 195 -0.20 13.75 8.53
CA ARG A 195 0.86 14.69 8.13
C ARG A 195 1.49 14.33 6.80
N VAL A 196 1.57 13.05 6.49
CA VAL A 196 2.13 12.51 5.23
C VAL A 196 1.18 11.47 4.65
N ILE A 197 1.00 11.49 3.33
CA ILE A 197 0.26 10.48 2.57
C ILE A 197 1.21 9.92 1.52
N CYS A 198 1.38 8.60 1.46
CA CYS A 198 2.00 7.90 0.35
C CYS A 198 0.89 7.16 -0.39
N ILE A 199 0.74 7.43 -1.68
CA ILE A 199 -0.30 6.85 -2.52
C ILE A 199 0.32 6.23 -3.76
N GLU A 200 -0.20 5.07 -4.13
CA GLU A 200 0.16 4.37 -5.36
C GLU A 200 -0.11 5.26 -6.59
N ALA A 201 0.89 5.40 -7.44
CA ALA A 201 0.86 6.21 -8.65
C ALA A 201 1.91 5.72 -9.66
N PRO A 202 1.75 4.48 -10.17
CA PRO A 202 2.75 3.81 -10.97
C PRO A 202 3.13 4.64 -12.20
N SER A 203 4.43 4.78 -12.41
CA SER A 203 4.97 5.52 -13.55
C SER A 203 4.61 4.85 -14.87
N THR A 204 4.26 5.66 -15.87
CA THR A 204 4.06 5.24 -17.27
C THR A 204 5.36 4.90 -17.98
N LYS A 205 6.51 5.22 -17.37
CA LYS A 205 7.84 4.98 -17.95
C LYS A 205 8.41 3.61 -17.62
N ASP A 206 7.66 2.71 -16.97
CA ASP A 206 8.12 1.33 -16.81
C ASP A 206 7.87 0.56 -18.12
N PRO A 207 8.91 0.22 -18.90
CA PRO A 207 8.74 -0.45 -20.19
C PRO A 207 8.22 -1.89 -20.05
N ASN A 208 8.15 -2.44 -18.83
CA ASN A 208 7.69 -3.81 -18.60
C ASN A 208 6.22 -3.91 -18.15
N TYR A 209 5.56 -2.78 -17.85
CA TYR A 209 4.20 -2.76 -17.32
C TYR A 209 3.36 -1.63 -17.93
N ASP A 210 2.29 -1.98 -18.65
CA ASP A 210 1.26 -1.02 -19.02
C ASP A 210 0.40 -0.71 -17.79
N ASN A 211 0.75 0.41 -17.14
CA ASN A 211 0.10 0.92 -15.95
C ASN A 211 -0.99 1.96 -16.26
N SER A 212 -1.45 2.06 -17.52
CA SER A 212 -2.41 3.10 -17.94
C SER A 212 -3.66 3.16 -17.05
N GLU A 213 -4.17 2.00 -16.65
CA GLU A 213 -5.37 1.86 -15.82
C GLU A 213 -5.15 2.06 -14.32
N ARG A 214 -3.88 2.08 -13.87
CA ARG A 214 -3.47 2.34 -12.48
C ARG A 214 -2.92 3.75 -12.29
N GLN A 215 -2.81 4.54 -13.36
CA GLN A 215 -2.36 5.92 -13.21
C GLN A 215 -3.27 6.64 -12.23
N LEU A 216 -2.64 7.25 -11.23
CA LEU A 216 -3.37 8.07 -10.28
C LEU A 216 -4.11 9.17 -11.06
N PRO A 217 -5.45 9.21 -11.03
CA PRO A 217 -6.19 10.17 -11.82
C PRO A 217 -5.78 11.60 -11.45
N HIS A 218 -5.74 12.51 -12.43
CA HIS A 218 -5.44 13.92 -12.16
C HIS A 218 -6.40 14.52 -11.10
N SER A 219 -7.65 14.05 -11.08
CA SER A 219 -8.64 14.41 -10.04
C SER A 219 -8.20 14.08 -8.62
N THR A 220 -7.37 13.06 -8.44
CA THR A 220 -6.93 12.56 -7.13
C THR A 220 -5.79 13.38 -6.59
N GLU A 221 -4.82 13.75 -7.43
CA GLU A 221 -3.81 14.75 -7.05
C GLU A 221 -4.44 16.11 -6.75
N LYS A 222 -5.42 16.51 -7.57
CA LYS A 222 -6.18 17.76 -7.37
C LYS A 222 -6.91 17.75 -6.03
N LEU A 223 -7.61 16.66 -5.71
CA LEU A 223 -8.28 16.47 -4.41
C LEU A 223 -7.31 16.67 -3.24
N LEU A 224 -6.15 16.03 -3.25
CA LEU A 224 -5.15 16.18 -2.18
C LEU A 224 -4.64 17.63 -2.08
N THR A 225 -4.47 18.30 -3.22
CA THR A 225 -4.03 19.71 -3.27
C THR A 225 -5.09 20.66 -2.69
N GLU A 226 -6.37 20.46 -3.04
CA GLU A 226 -7.51 21.21 -2.48
C GLU A 226 -7.65 20.96 -0.98
N LEU A 227 -7.34 19.75 -0.52
CA LEU A 227 -7.22 19.40 0.89
C LEU A 227 -5.96 19.97 1.56
N GLY A 228 -5.16 20.82 0.91
CA GLY A 228 -4.02 21.51 1.52
C GLY A 228 -2.74 20.68 1.59
N TYR A 229 -2.67 19.52 0.93
CA TYR A 229 -1.43 18.76 0.81
C TYR A 229 -0.57 19.29 -0.34
N LYS A 230 0.76 19.23 -0.17
CA LYS A 230 1.74 19.53 -1.21
C LYS A 230 2.45 18.24 -1.61
N LYS A 231 2.60 18.01 -2.92
CA LYS A 231 3.46 16.95 -3.46
C LYS A 231 4.90 17.18 -2.99
N ALA A 232 5.44 16.20 -2.26
CA ALA A 232 6.78 16.28 -1.68
C ALA A 232 7.80 15.52 -2.53
N VAL A 233 7.49 14.26 -2.89
CA VAL A 233 8.40 13.36 -3.63
C VAL A 233 7.60 12.44 -4.55
N ARG A 234 8.20 12.05 -5.69
CA ARG A 234 7.73 10.95 -6.54
C ARG A 234 8.78 9.84 -6.54
N THR A 235 8.38 8.61 -6.22
CA THR A 235 9.17 7.40 -6.51
C THR A 235 8.63 6.74 -7.79
N ILE A 236 9.20 5.62 -8.21
CA ILE A 236 8.73 4.89 -9.40
C ILE A 236 7.26 4.46 -9.24
N PRO A 237 6.87 3.81 -8.12
CA PRO A 237 5.49 3.39 -7.93
C PRO A 237 4.60 4.40 -7.21
N ASN A 238 5.15 5.38 -6.47
CA ASN A 238 4.36 6.17 -5.52
C ASN A 238 4.50 7.69 -5.68
N LEU A 239 3.46 8.40 -5.24
CA LEU A 239 3.50 9.83 -4.94
C LEU A 239 3.37 10.05 -3.43
N ILE A 240 4.25 10.90 -2.89
CA ILE A 240 4.25 11.24 -1.47
C ILE A 240 3.87 12.70 -1.30
N PHE A 241 2.86 12.94 -0.47
CA PHE A 241 2.31 14.25 -0.15
C PHE A 241 2.54 14.58 1.31
N LYS A 242 2.76 15.87 1.61
CA LYS A 242 2.88 16.39 2.97
C LYS A 242 1.87 17.50 3.19
N LEU A 243 1.17 17.47 4.33
CA LEU A 243 0.26 18.53 4.74
C LEU A 243 1.06 19.84 4.92
N LYS A 244 0.55 20.94 4.36
CA LYS A 244 1.16 22.27 4.50
C LYS A 244 1.22 22.74 5.95
#